data_AF-A0AAW1N7T7-F1
#
_entry.id   AF-A0AAW1N7T7-F1
#
_cell.length_a   1.000
_cell.length_b   1.000
_cell.length_c   1.000
_cell.angle_alpha   90.00
_cell.angle_beta   90.00
_cell.angle_gamma   90.00
#
_symmetry.space_group_name_H-M   'P 1'
#
loop_
_entity.id
_entity.type
_entity.pdbx_description
1 polymer ?
#
loop_
_entity_poly.entity_id
_entity_poly.type
_entity_poly.pdbx_seq_one_letter_code
_entity_poly.pdbx_strand_id
1 'polypeptide(L)'
;MSTATSSTFSRIPTKCKSSVPPALLTSWTSHNPGRRFLACKFRFCKYFSWVDEEQSEWQRDVINQLLLEKKMLQSDNDNLRVEKSQLMEQVIELRAENHLLKEKMDFGEVYAMTL
;
A
#
# COMPACT_ATOMS: atom_id res chain seq x y z
N MET A 1 38.97 -30.06 29.66
CA MET A 1 39.12 -28.68 29.15
C MET A 1 37.79 -28.28 28.54
N SER A 2 37.03 -27.43 29.22
CA SER A 2 35.66 -27.06 28.82
C SER A 2 35.69 -25.73 28.07
N THR A 3 35.33 -25.73 26.80
CA THR A 3 35.12 -24.50 26.02
C THR A 3 33.66 -24.07 26.15
N ALA A 4 33.41 -23.04 26.96
CA ALA A 4 32.12 -22.37 27.00
C ALA A 4 32.07 -21.32 25.88
N THR A 5 31.24 -21.54 24.88
CA THR A 5 30.92 -20.57 23.83
C THR A 5 29.95 -19.52 24.40
N SER A 6 30.46 -18.33 24.68
CA SER A 6 29.65 -17.16 25.03
C SER A 6 28.80 -16.72 23.84
N SER A 7 27.54 -17.15 23.79
CA SER A 7 26.54 -16.48 22.96
C SER A 7 25.92 -15.35 23.77
N THR A 8 26.35 -14.11 23.52
CA THR A 8 25.67 -12.88 23.95
C THR A 8 24.35 -12.72 23.19
N PHE A 9 23.39 -13.63 23.42
CA PHE A 9 22.02 -13.41 23.03
C PHE A 9 21.47 -12.37 24.02
N SER A 10 21.35 -11.13 23.58
CA SER A 10 20.72 -10.07 24.36
C SER A 10 19.37 -10.60 24.84
N ARG A 11 19.23 -10.83 26.16
CA ARG A 11 18.02 -11.41 26.74
C ARG A 11 16.87 -10.45 26.47
N ILE A 12 16.01 -10.79 25.51
CA ILE A 12 14.75 -10.08 25.29
C ILE A 12 13.98 -10.15 26.62
N PRO A 13 13.57 -9.01 27.20
CA PRO A 13 12.82 -9.01 28.45
C PRO A 13 11.55 -9.84 28.32
N THR A 14 11.31 -10.77 29.26
CA THR A 14 10.12 -11.63 29.29
C THR A 14 8.87 -10.91 29.76
N LYS A 15 9.00 -9.70 30.33
CA LYS A 15 7.89 -8.85 30.78
C LYS A 15 8.13 -7.39 30.41
N CYS A 16 7.07 -6.69 30.04
CA CYS A 16 7.08 -5.24 29.88
C CYS A 16 7.32 -4.58 31.24
N LYS A 17 8.27 -3.64 31.31
CA LYS A 17 8.59 -2.90 32.54
C LYS A 17 7.82 -1.59 32.67
N SER A 18 7.05 -1.23 31.65
CA SER A 18 6.26 -0.02 31.64
C SER A 18 4.94 -0.24 32.36
N SER A 19 4.37 0.83 32.92
CA SER A 19 3.04 0.84 33.53
C SER A 19 1.89 0.72 32.50
N VAL A 20 2.22 0.77 31.21
CA VAL A 20 1.25 0.69 30.10
C VAL A 20 1.33 -0.70 29.46
N PRO A 21 0.18 -1.33 29.14
CA PRO A 21 0.14 -2.58 28.40
C PRO A 21 0.89 -2.50 27.05
N PRO A 22 1.60 -3.58 26.66
CA PRO A 22 2.24 -3.63 25.35
C PRO A 22 1.21 -3.58 24.22
N ALA A 23 1.60 -3.04 23.07
CA ALA A 23 0.74 -2.97 21.88
C ALA A 23 0.80 -4.29 21.11
N LEU A 24 -0.35 -4.77 20.63
CA LEU A 24 -0.44 -5.84 19.64
C LEU A 24 -0.19 -5.25 18.26
N LEU A 25 0.87 -5.72 17.60
CA LEU A 25 1.35 -5.24 16.30
C LEU A 25 1.50 -6.41 15.34
N THR A 26 1.55 -6.09 14.05
CA THR A 26 1.78 -7.07 12.97
C THR A 26 3.10 -6.76 12.30
N SER A 27 3.98 -7.78 12.17
CA SER A 27 5.20 -7.66 11.40
C SER A 27 4.89 -7.73 9.92
N TRP A 28 5.53 -6.87 9.13
CA TRP A 28 5.48 -6.89 7.66
C TRP A 28 6.87 -7.04 7.04
N THR A 29 7.79 -7.62 7.81
CA THR A 29 9.11 -8.00 7.31
C THR A 29 8.97 -9.23 6.40
N SER A 30 9.88 -9.40 5.45
CA SER A 30 9.89 -10.58 4.57
C SER A 30 10.03 -11.90 5.33
N HIS A 31 10.69 -11.89 6.50
CA HIS A 31 10.91 -13.09 7.30
C HIS A 31 9.74 -13.45 8.22
N ASN A 32 8.93 -12.46 8.64
CA ASN A 32 7.76 -12.66 9.49
C ASN A 32 6.56 -11.86 8.97
N PRO A 33 6.07 -12.11 7.74
CA PRO A 33 5.01 -11.30 7.16
C PRO A 33 3.65 -11.68 7.74
N GLY A 34 2.91 -10.70 8.27
CA GLY A 34 1.60 -10.91 8.87
C GLY A 34 1.63 -11.51 10.29
N ARG A 35 2.80 -11.86 10.84
CA ARG A 35 2.91 -12.46 12.19
C ARG A 35 2.72 -11.41 13.28
N ARG A 36 1.86 -11.68 14.26
CA ARG A 36 1.58 -10.73 15.35
C ARG A 36 2.56 -10.86 16.50
N PHE A 37 2.91 -9.72 17.08
CA PHE A 37 3.77 -9.59 18.25
C PHE A 37 3.26 -8.52 19.22
N LEU A 38 3.64 -8.66 20.49
CA LEU A 38 3.52 -7.64 21.50
C LEU A 38 4.84 -6.88 21.60
N ALA A 39 4.78 -5.54 21.57
CA ALA A 39 5.93 -4.70 21.89
C ALA A 39 5.55 -3.53 22.79
N CYS A 40 6.48 -3.11 23.63
CA CYS A 40 6.26 -1.90 24.42
C CYS A 40 6.21 -0.67 23.49
N LYS A 41 5.29 0.26 23.77
CA LYS A 41 5.20 1.54 23.07
C LYS A 41 6.40 2.45 23.34
N PHE A 42 7.09 2.25 24.47
CA PHE A 42 8.22 3.08 24.87
C PHE A 42 9.55 2.51 24.37
N ARG A 43 10.30 3.30 23.60
CA ARG A 43 11.56 2.87 22.94
C ARG A 43 12.65 2.39 23.90
N PHE A 44 12.65 2.85 25.15
CA PHE A 44 13.63 2.39 26.17
C PHE A 44 13.28 1.00 26.74
N CYS A 45 12.04 0.55 26.61
CA CYS A 45 11.63 -0.79 27.01
C CYS A 45 11.74 -1.75 25.82
N LYS A 46 12.72 -2.65 25.85
CA LYS A 46 12.96 -3.64 24.79
C LYS A 46 12.04 -4.86 24.85
N TYR A 47 10.91 -4.78 25.56
CA TYR A 47 9.98 -5.90 25.65
C TYR A 47 9.40 -6.21 24.27
N PHE A 48 9.50 -7.48 23.90
CA PHE A 48 9.03 -8.03 22.65
C PHE A 48 8.61 -9.49 22.89
N SER A 49 7.47 -9.90 22.36
CA SER A 49 7.04 -11.30 22.36
C SER A 49 6.22 -11.61 21.13
N TRP A 50 6.49 -12.71 20.45
CA TRP A 50 5.58 -13.23 19.43
C TRP A 50 4.27 -13.70 20.07
N VAL A 51 3.16 -13.44 19.39
CA VAL A 51 1.81 -13.92 19.77
C VAL A 51 1.46 -15.15 18.95
N ASP A 52 1.67 -15.06 17.64
CA ASP A 52 1.45 -16.18 16.73
C ASP A 52 2.69 -17.07 16.66
N GLU A 53 2.46 -18.34 16.36
CA GLU A 53 3.52 -19.32 16.09
C GLU A 53 4.35 -18.93 14.87
N GLU A 54 5.51 -19.55 14.72
CA GLU A 54 6.35 -19.33 13.56
C GLU A 54 5.66 -19.86 12.31
N GLN A 55 5.71 -19.07 11.24
CA GLN A 55 5.08 -19.43 9.98
C GLN A 55 5.94 -20.47 9.26
N SER A 56 5.28 -21.41 8.60
CA SER A 56 5.97 -22.28 7.64
C SER A 56 6.56 -21.46 6.49
N GLU A 57 7.57 -22.02 5.82
CA GLU A 57 8.20 -21.37 4.66
C GLU A 57 7.19 -21.05 3.57
N TRP A 58 6.31 -22.00 3.26
CA TRP A 58 5.24 -21.81 2.28
C TRP A 58 4.30 -20.65 2.65
N GLN A 59 3.87 -20.55 3.91
CA GLN A 59 3.03 -19.43 4.36
C GLN A 59 3.75 -18.10 4.17
N ARG A 60 5.03 -18.02 4.55
CA ARG A 60 5.84 -16.83 4.40
C ARG A 60 5.98 -16.42 2.93
N ASP A 61 6.25 -17.36 2.04
CA ASP A 61 6.44 -17.11 0.62
C ASP A 61 5.16 -16.63 -0.04
N VAL A 62 4.03 -17.31 0.22
CA VAL A 62 2.72 -16.91 -0.31
C VAL A 62 2.33 -15.51 0.17
N ILE A 63 2.48 -15.21 1.46
CA ILE A 63 2.13 -13.86 1.97
C ILE A 63 3.02 -12.79 1.33
N ASN A 64 4.32 -13.04 1.16
CA ASN A 64 5.22 -12.09 0.50
C ASN A 64 4.85 -11.86 -0.97
N GLN A 65 4.51 -12.93 -1.71
CA GLN A 65 4.03 -12.82 -3.09
C GLN A 65 2.76 -11.97 -3.16
N LEU A 66 1.78 -12.26 -2.31
CA LEU A 66 0.53 -11.49 -2.25
C LEU A 66 0.76 -10.01 -1.88
N LEU A 67 1.70 -9.71 -0.99
CA LEU A 67 2.07 -8.33 -0.66
C LEU A 67 2.70 -7.60 -1.84
N LEU A 68 3.49 -8.29 -2.66
CA LEU A 68 4.08 -7.74 -3.88
C LEU A 68 3.00 -7.49 -4.92
N GLU A 69 2.16 -8.48 -5.21
CA GLU A 69 1.05 -8.36 -6.15
C GLU A 69 0.11 -7.22 -5.76
N LYS A 70 -0.24 -7.10 -4.47
CA LYS A 70 -1.05 -6.00 -3.96
C LYS A 70 -0.43 -4.64 -4.29
N LYS A 71 0.88 -4.48 -4.12
CA LYS A 71 1.56 -3.21 -4.42
C LYS A 71 1.53 -2.89 -5.90
N MET A 72 1.73 -3.89 -6.77
CA MET A 72 1.65 -3.71 -8.22
C MET A 72 0.24 -3.33 -8.64
N LEU A 73 -0.77 -4.05 -8.16
CA LEU A 73 -2.17 -3.74 -8.43
C LEU A 73 -2.58 -2.34 -7.94
N GLN A 74 -2.04 -1.88 -6.81
CA GLN A 74 -2.28 -0.52 -6.33
C GLN A 74 -1.67 0.52 -7.28
N SER A 75 -0.43 0.29 -7.74
CA SER A 75 0.23 1.16 -8.71
C SER A 75 -0.54 1.23 -10.04
N ASP A 76 -1.00 0.09 -10.55
CA ASP A 76 -1.78 0.02 -11.78
C ASP A 76 -3.12 0.75 -11.62
N ASN A 77 -3.78 0.61 -10.46
CA ASN A 77 -5.03 1.32 -10.18
C ASN A 77 -4.84 2.84 -10.17
N ASP A 78 -3.75 3.31 -9.56
CA ASP A 78 -3.44 4.73 -9.50
C ASP A 78 -3.11 5.27 -10.91
N ASN A 79 -2.36 4.53 -11.73
CA ASN A 79 -2.11 4.87 -13.13
C ASN A 79 -3.41 4.97 -13.94
N LEU A 80 -4.29 3.98 -13.82
CA LEU A 80 -5.58 3.97 -14.52
C LEU A 80 -6.49 5.12 -14.08
N ARG A 81 -6.42 5.54 -12.80
CA ARG A 81 -7.17 6.71 -12.32
C ARG A 81 -6.66 8.01 -12.96
N VAL A 82 -5.35 8.15 -13.11
CA VAL A 82 -4.74 9.30 -13.80
C VAL A 82 -5.17 9.33 -15.27
N GLU A 83 -5.00 8.22 -15.99
CA GLU A 83 -5.39 8.11 -17.40
C GLU A 83 -6.88 8.40 -17.60
N LYS A 84 -7.74 7.82 -16.75
CA LYS A 84 -9.18 8.12 -16.76
C LYS A 84 -9.45 9.61 -16.60
N SER A 85 -8.74 10.29 -15.70
CA SER A 85 -8.95 11.72 -15.43
C SER A 85 -8.56 12.57 -16.64
N GLN A 86 -7.43 12.24 -17.29
CA GLN A 86 -6.98 12.90 -18.51
C GLN A 86 -7.95 12.69 -19.68
N LEU A 87 -8.43 11.46 -19.88
CA LEU A 87 -9.42 11.17 -20.92
C LEU A 87 -10.75 11.89 -20.66
N MET A 88 -11.18 11.99 -19.40
CA MET A 88 -12.39 12.74 -19.04
C MET A 88 -12.25 14.23 -19.37
N GLU A 89 -11.08 14.83 -19.15
CA GLU A 89 -10.80 16.22 -19.52
C GLU A 89 -10.85 16.41 -21.04
N GLN A 90 -10.19 15.55 -21.81
CA GLN A 90 -10.24 15.58 -23.28
C GLN A 90 -11.67 15.43 -23.82
N VAL A 91 -12.50 14.58 -23.22
CA VAL A 91 -13.91 14.43 -23.61
C VAL A 91 -14.69 15.73 -23.39
N ILE A 92 -14.41 16.48 -22.34
CA ILE A 92 -15.07 17.77 -22.07
C ILE A 92 -14.64 18.79 -23.14
N GLU A 93 -13.35 18.89 -23.42
CA GLU A 93 -12.81 19.82 -24.43
C GLU A 93 -13.38 19.53 -25.82
N LEU A 94 -13.32 18.27 -26.25
CA LEU A 94 -13.85 17.85 -27.55
C LEU A 94 -15.36 18.07 -27.66
N ARG A 95 -16.12 17.90 -26.57
CA ARG A 95 -17.56 18.20 -26.57
C ARG A 95 -17.82 19.69 -26.75
N ALA A 96 -17.02 20.55 -26.11
CA ALA A 96 -17.13 21.99 -26.27
C ALA A 96 -16.77 22.42 -27.71
N GLU A 97 -15.69 21.90 -28.27
CA GLU A 97 -15.30 22.18 -29.66
C GLU A 97 -16.37 21.72 -30.66
N ASN A 98 -16.90 20.50 -30.49
CA ASN A 98 -18.00 20.01 -31.31
C ASN A 98 -19.25 20.89 -31.23
N HIS A 99 -19.55 21.46 -30.06
CA HIS A 99 -20.68 22.38 -29.91
C HIS A 99 -20.46 23.66 -30.73
N LEU A 100 -19.28 24.26 -30.64
CA LEU A 100 -18.92 25.47 -31.40
C LEU A 100 -18.92 25.23 -32.92
N LEU A 101 -18.43 24.07 -33.36
CA LEU A 101 -18.43 23.73 -34.78
C LEU A 101 -19.84 23.54 -35.32
N LYS A 102 -20.75 22.93 -34.54
CA LYS A 102 -22.16 22.81 -34.91
C LYS A 102 -22.82 24.18 -35.09
N GLU A 103 -22.62 25.10 -34.14
CA GLU A 103 -23.15 26.47 -34.27
C GLU A 103 -22.63 27.14 -35.55
N LYS A 104 -21.33 27.05 -35.83
CA LYS A 104 -20.74 27.61 -37.06
C LYS A 104 -21.31 27.01 -38.34
N MET A 105 -21.57 25.70 -38.34
CA MET A 105 -22.21 25.03 -39.47
C MET A 105 -23.64 25.54 -39.68
N ASP A 106 -24.43 25.64 -38.61
CA ASP A 106 -25.80 26.15 -38.67
C ASP A 106 -25.83 27.57 -39.24
N PHE A 107 -24.90 28.45 -38.82
CA PHE A 107 -24.76 29.78 -39.41
C PHE A 107 -24.39 29.73 -40.90
N GLY A 108 -23.41 28.90 -41.27
CA GLY A 108 -22.98 28.74 -42.67
C GLY A 108 -24.09 28.26 -43.61
N GLU A 109 -24.94 27.35 -43.16
CA GLU A 109 -26.10 26.87 -43.92
C GLU A 109 -27.13 27.99 -44.15
N VAL A 110 -27.43 28.80 -43.13
CA VAL A 110 -28.34 29.95 -43.26
C VAL A 110 -27.80 30.98 -44.26
N TYR A 111 -26.49 31.26 -44.23
CA TYR A 111 -25.85 32.17 -45.20
C TYR A 111 -25.85 31.60 -46.63
N ALA A 112 -25.68 30.29 -46.79
CA ALA A 112 -25.71 29.64 -48.10
C ALA A 112 -27.13 29.64 -48.73
N MET A 113 -28.18 29.67 -47.92
CA MET A 113 -29.58 29.73 -48.40
C MET A 113 -30.08 31.14 -48.75
N THR A 114 -29.34 32.18 -48.39
CA THR A 114 -29.76 33.59 -48.57
C THR A 114 -29.09 34.30 -49.76
N LEU A 115 -28.24 33.58 -50.51
CA LEU A 115 -27.61 34.02 -51.78
C LEU A 115 -28.22 33.26 -52.97
#